data_AF-A0A256Z9S7-F1
#
_entry.id   AF-A0A256Z9S7-F1
#
_cell.length_a   1.000
_cell.length_b   1.000
_cell.length_c   1.000
_cell.angle_alpha   90.00
_cell.angle_beta   90.00
_cell.angle_gamma   90.00
#
_symmetry.space_group_name_H-M   'P 1'
#
loop_
_entity.id
_entity.type
_entity.pdbx_description
1 polymer ?
#
loop_
_entity_poly.entity_id
_entity_poly.type
_entity_poly.pdbx_seq_one_letter_code
_entity_poly.pdbx_strand_id
1 'polypeptide(L)'
;MKEKRRVEKHRLQSGSPCLKHNCALCCFETEMPLSQSDIKKILKRGHKIDEFAVKTKDGWQLKNCSGRCVFLAENRCRIYDYRPEGCRLYPLVFDENLGKPVMDKICPYNHEFDVRKEDIQKLERLLAELQEKQSCFT
;
A
#
# COMPACT_ATOMS: atom_id res chain seq x y z
N MET A 1 26.71 -27.66 10.34
CA MET A 1 25.30 -27.31 10.60
C MET A 1 25.18 -25.81 10.46
N LYS A 2 24.41 -25.29 9.49
CA LYS A 2 24.26 -23.83 9.31
C LYS A 2 23.20 -23.34 10.30
N GLU A 3 23.63 -22.53 11.27
CA GLU A 3 22.80 -21.78 12.20
C GLU A 3 21.63 -21.13 11.43
N LYS A 4 20.39 -21.56 11.69
CA LYS A 4 19.21 -20.90 11.11
C LYS A 4 19.09 -19.53 11.79
N ARG A 5 19.70 -18.49 11.20
CA ARG A 5 19.48 -17.10 11.63
C ARG A 5 17.97 -16.85 11.66
N ARG A 6 17.42 -16.60 12.86
CA ARG A 6 16.03 -16.15 13.00
C ARG A 6 15.90 -14.82 12.26
N VAL A 7 15.03 -14.78 11.27
CA VAL A 7 14.66 -13.53 10.61
C VAL A 7 13.87 -12.70 11.61
N GLU A 8 14.34 -11.48 11.88
CA GLU A 8 13.63 -10.50 12.71
C GLU A 8 12.32 -10.13 12.02
N LYS A 9 11.21 -10.16 12.76
CA LYS A 9 9.90 -9.78 12.24
C LYS A 9 9.48 -8.40 12.75
N HIS A 10 8.90 -7.61 11.85
CA HIS A 10 8.47 -6.24 12.12
C HIS A 10 6.95 -6.09 11.91
N ARG A 11 6.31 -5.22 12.68
CA ARG A 11 4.88 -4.90 12.50
C ARG A 11 4.60 -4.43 11.08
N LEU A 12 3.58 -4.96 10.43
CA LEU A 12 3.20 -4.58 9.05
C LEU A 12 3.15 -3.05 8.85
N GLN A 13 2.40 -2.38 9.70
CA GLN A 13 2.14 -0.94 9.64
C GLN A 13 3.38 -0.05 9.76
N SER A 14 4.47 -0.56 10.36
CA SER A 14 5.72 0.19 10.47
C SER A 14 6.36 0.41 9.11
N GLY A 15 6.28 -0.59 8.22
CA GLY A 15 7.07 -0.64 7.00
C GLY A 15 8.58 -0.73 7.24
N SER A 16 9.03 -1.03 8.46
CA SER A 16 10.47 -1.11 8.80
C SER A 16 11.30 -1.97 7.84
N PRO A 17 10.83 -3.13 7.33
CA PRO A 17 11.56 -3.89 6.32
C PRO A 17 11.84 -3.06 5.05
N CYS A 18 10.88 -2.26 4.58
CA CYS A 18 11.08 -1.43 3.40
C CYS A 18 12.17 -0.36 3.62
N LEU A 19 12.19 0.27 4.80
CA LEU A 19 13.20 1.27 5.15
C LEU A 19 14.58 0.65 5.32
N LYS A 20 14.66 -0.47 6.05
CA LYS A 20 15.89 -1.22 6.32
C LYS A 20 16.60 -1.63 5.03
N HIS A 21 15.83 -2.01 4.01
CA HIS A 21 16.36 -2.47 2.72
C HIS A 21 16.36 -1.40 1.63
N ASN A 22 15.98 -0.15 1.94
CA ASN A 22 15.81 0.93 0.96
C ASN A 22 14.97 0.50 -0.27
N CYS A 23 13.87 -0.23 -0.01
CA CYS A 23 13.07 -0.86 -1.04
C CYS A 23 11.92 0.04 -1.49
N ALA A 24 11.76 0.16 -2.81
CA ALA A 24 10.67 0.90 -3.45
C ALA A 24 9.97 0.11 -4.56
N LEU A 25 10.13 -1.22 -4.60
CA LEU A 25 9.63 -2.05 -5.71
C LEU A 25 8.12 -1.87 -5.95
N CYS A 26 7.32 -1.76 -4.88
CA CYS A 26 5.87 -1.53 -4.97
C CYS A 26 5.47 -0.13 -5.48
N CYS A 27 6.43 0.80 -5.66
CA CYS A 27 6.18 2.14 -6.19
C CYS A 27 6.29 2.20 -7.72
N PHE A 28 6.75 1.14 -8.39
CA PHE A 28 6.80 1.06 -9.84
C PHE A 28 5.48 0.50 -10.37
N GLU A 29 4.93 1.16 -11.39
CA GLU A 29 3.67 0.80 -12.07
C GLU A 29 2.52 0.49 -11.11
N THR A 30 2.49 1.19 -9.97
CA THR A 30 1.55 0.87 -8.91
C THR A 30 0.12 1.25 -9.30
N GLU A 31 -0.81 0.33 -9.05
CA GLU A 31 -2.25 0.57 -9.17
C GLU A 31 -2.93 0.83 -7.82
N MET A 32 -2.17 1.37 -6.86
CA MET A 32 -2.64 1.55 -5.49
C MET A 32 -3.94 2.38 -5.39
N PRO A 33 -5.07 1.77 -4.97
CA PRO A 33 -6.31 2.49 -4.77
C PRO A 33 -6.21 3.47 -3.61
N LEU A 34 -6.96 4.57 -3.70
CA LEU A 34 -7.05 5.61 -2.69
C LEU A 34 -8.45 5.68 -2.11
N SER A 35 -8.56 5.45 -0.80
CA SER A 35 -9.77 5.76 -0.06
C SER A 35 -9.99 7.28 0.01
N GLN A 36 -11.23 7.70 0.30
CA GLN A 36 -11.49 9.12 0.60
C GLN A 36 -10.68 9.61 1.81
N SER A 37 -10.46 8.73 2.79
CA SER A 37 -9.63 9.01 3.97
C SER A 37 -8.18 9.30 3.56
N ASP A 38 -7.63 8.55 2.61
CA ASP A 38 -6.30 8.78 2.07
C ASP A 38 -6.21 10.08 1.29
N ILE A 39 -7.18 10.36 0.41
CA ILE A 39 -7.24 11.64 -0.32
C ILE A 39 -7.28 12.81 0.65
N LYS A 40 -8.19 12.80 1.63
CA LYS A 40 -8.30 13.85 2.67
C LYS A 40 -7.00 14.00 3.45
N LYS A 41 -6.34 12.90 3.80
CA LYS A 41 -5.06 12.88 4.54
C LYS A 41 -3.94 13.55 3.73
N ILE A 42 -3.87 13.30 2.42
CA ILE A 42 -2.85 13.88 1.54
C ILE A 42 -3.15 15.35 1.23
N LEU A 43 -4.42 15.71 0.97
CA LEU A 43 -4.83 17.11 0.77
C LEU A 43 -4.48 18.00 1.97
N LYS A 44 -4.69 17.50 3.20
CA LYS A 44 -4.31 18.20 4.44
C LYS A 44 -2.81 18.49 4.56
N ARG A 45 -1.96 17.85 3.75
CA ARG A 45 -0.51 18.09 3.71
C ARG A 45 -0.10 19.07 2.61
N GLY A 46 -1.08 19.70 1.92
CA GLY A 46 -0.84 20.77 0.96
C GLY A 46 -0.70 20.33 -0.50
N HIS A 47 -0.90 19.04 -0.80
CA HIS A 47 -0.91 18.55 -2.19
C HIS A 47 -2.27 18.84 -2.84
N LYS A 48 -2.28 19.08 -4.16
CA LYS A 48 -3.51 19.17 -4.94
C LYS A 48 -3.90 17.81 -5.50
N ILE A 49 -5.19 17.54 -5.64
CA ILE A 49 -5.69 16.21 -6.02
C ILE A 49 -5.14 15.72 -7.37
N ASP A 50 -5.02 16.60 -8.35
CA ASP A 50 -4.51 16.34 -9.71
C ASP A 50 -3.00 16.09 -9.77
N GLU A 51 -2.27 16.48 -8.72
CA GLU A 51 -0.84 16.20 -8.57
C GLU A 51 -0.59 14.75 -8.20
N PHE A 52 -1.48 14.11 -7.43
CA PHE A 52 -1.21 12.79 -6.84
C PHE A 52 -2.22 11.69 -7.09
N ALA A 53 -3.42 12.02 -7.54
CA ALA A 53 -4.47 11.05 -7.78
C ALA A 53 -4.97 11.12 -9.22
N VAL A 54 -5.37 9.97 -9.75
CA VAL A 54 -6.09 9.83 -11.01
C VAL A 54 -7.41 9.13 -10.74
N LYS A 55 -8.50 9.61 -11.34
CA LYS A 55 -9.79 8.94 -11.28
C LYS A 55 -9.86 7.90 -12.40
N THR A 56 -10.08 6.66 -12.04
CA THR A 56 -10.25 5.51 -12.94
C THR A 56 -11.69 5.01 -12.90
N LYS A 57 -12.02 3.99 -13.71
CA LYS A 57 -13.31 3.29 -13.63
C LYS A 57 -13.53 2.61 -12.27
N ASP A 58 -12.44 2.20 -11.60
CA ASP A 58 -12.46 1.44 -10.34
C ASP A 58 -12.34 2.35 -9.10
N GLY A 59 -12.29 3.68 -9.32
CA GLY A 59 -12.16 4.68 -8.27
C GLY A 59 -10.89 5.52 -8.38
N TRP A 60 -10.50 6.17 -7.29
CA TRP A 60 -9.27 6.97 -7.24
C TRP A 60 -8.06 6.07 -7.01
N GLN A 61 -6.96 6.38 -7.69
CA GLN A 61 -5.69 5.65 -7.60
C GLN A 61 -4.53 6.64 -7.46
N LEU A 62 -3.42 6.22 -6.85
CA LEU A 62 -2.15 6.95 -6.93
C LEU A 62 -1.72 7.15 -8.38
N LYS A 63 -1.34 8.38 -8.70
CA LYS A 63 -0.84 8.76 -10.02
C LYS A 63 0.58 8.26 -10.23
N ASN A 64 0.85 7.76 -11.43
CA ASN A 64 2.21 7.45 -11.91
C ASN A 64 2.71 8.53 -12.88
N CYS A 65 4.01 8.80 -12.84
CA CYS A 65 4.77 9.59 -13.81
C CYS A 65 5.89 8.70 -14.36
N SER A 66 5.90 8.41 -15.66
CA SER A 66 6.89 7.52 -16.31
C SER A 66 7.01 6.15 -15.60
N GLY A 67 5.88 5.52 -15.31
CA GLY A 67 5.82 4.20 -14.67
C GLY A 67 6.21 4.19 -13.19
N ARG A 68 6.27 5.35 -12.52
CA ARG A 68 6.63 5.45 -11.10
C ARG A 68 5.61 6.28 -10.34
N CYS A 69 5.28 5.87 -9.12
CA CYS A 69 4.41 6.63 -8.22
C CYS A 69 4.93 8.07 -8.09
N VAL A 70 4.06 9.06 -8.17
CA VAL A 70 4.45 10.50 -8.13
C VAL A 70 5.20 10.89 -6.84
N PHE A 71 5.03 10.10 -5.79
CA PHE A 71 5.71 10.31 -4.52
C PHE A 71 7.08 9.64 -4.43
N LEU A 72 7.49 8.82 -5.40
CA LEU A 72 8.80 8.19 -5.43
C LEU A 72 9.88 9.21 -5.82
N ALA A 73 10.89 9.38 -4.97
CA ALA A 73 12.10 10.15 -5.26
C ALA A 73 13.31 9.42 -4.65
N GLU A 74 14.39 9.22 -5.44
CA GLU A 74 15.62 8.56 -4.97
C GLU A 74 15.38 7.22 -4.24
N ASN A 75 14.51 6.36 -4.79
CA ASN A 75 14.08 5.09 -4.16
C ASN A 75 13.38 5.23 -2.79
N ARG A 76 12.85 6.41 -2.46
CA ARG A 76 12.09 6.64 -1.24
C ARG A 76 10.76 7.32 -1.53
N CYS A 77 9.72 6.92 -0.81
CA CYS A 77 8.43 7.59 -0.89
C CYS A 77 8.46 8.89 -0.06
N ARG A 78 8.25 10.03 -0.70
CA ARG A 78 8.26 11.37 -0.06
C ARG A 78 7.15 11.56 0.97
N ILE A 79 6.12 10.71 0.96
CA ILE A 79 5.00 10.74 1.89
C ILE A 79 4.99 9.53 2.84
N TYR A 80 6.15 8.89 3.06
CA TYR A 80 6.25 7.61 3.77
C TYR A 80 5.47 7.59 5.10
N ASP A 81 5.59 8.65 5.90
CA ASP A 81 4.97 8.76 7.23
C ASP A 81 3.45 8.92 7.22
N TYR A 82 2.87 9.34 6.09
CA TYR A 82 1.42 9.51 5.91
C TYR A 82 0.91 8.83 4.65
N ARG A 83 1.63 7.80 4.18
CA ARG A 83 1.29 7.02 3.00
C ARG A 83 -0.13 6.43 3.09
N PRO A 84 -0.79 6.20 1.93
CA PRO A 84 -2.13 5.61 1.87
C PRO A 84 -2.24 4.30 2.65
N GLU A 85 -3.43 3.97 3.13
CA GLU A 85 -3.63 2.77 3.95
C GLU A 85 -3.21 1.49 3.20
N GLY A 86 -3.52 1.39 1.90
CA GLY A 86 -3.06 0.26 1.08
C GLY A 86 -1.53 0.13 1.03
N CYS A 87 -0.80 1.25 0.93
CA CYS A 87 0.67 1.24 1.02
C CYS A 87 1.20 0.85 2.41
N ARG A 88 0.42 0.99 3.48
CA ARG A 88 0.81 0.57 4.84
C ARG A 88 0.53 -0.91 5.08
N LEU A 89 -0.53 -1.41 4.46
CA LEU A 89 -0.90 -2.81 4.52
C LEU A 89 -0.03 -3.67 3.62
N TYR A 90 0.48 -3.13 2.51
CA TYR A 90 1.42 -3.88 1.66
C TYR A 90 2.63 -4.38 2.46
N PRO A 91 2.98 -5.69 2.40
CA PRO A 91 2.58 -6.65 1.38
C PRO A 91 1.38 -7.56 1.71
N LEU A 92 0.59 -7.27 2.74
CA LEU A 92 -0.70 -7.93 2.96
C LEU A 92 -1.73 -7.42 1.93
N VAL A 93 -2.20 -8.32 1.06
CA VAL A 93 -3.17 -8.05 0.01
C VAL A 93 -4.32 -9.06 0.09
N PHE A 94 -5.44 -8.78 -0.60
CA PHE A 94 -6.52 -9.75 -0.74
C PHE A 94 -6.42 -10.43 -2.10
N ASP A 95 -6.36 -11.76 -2.09
CA ASP A 95 -6.38 -12.55 -3.32
C ASP A 95 -7.84 -12.89 -3.64
N GLU A 96 -8.38 -12.28 -4.70
CA GLU A 96 -9.77 -12.48 -5.12
C GLU A 96 -10.05 -13.92 -5.59
N ASN A 97 -9.05 -14.61 -6.16
CA ASN A 97 -9.20 -15.99 -6.61
C ASN A 97 -9.27 -16.96 -5.44
N LEU A 98 -8.49 -16.70 -4.39
CA LEU A 98 -8.48 -17.51 -3.17
C LEU A 98 -9.50 -17.06 -2.13
N GLY A 99 -10.11 -15.88 -2.32
CA GLY A 99 -11.08 -15.28 -1.40
C GLY A 99 -10.52 -15.00 -0.01
N LYS A 100 -9.23 -14.68 0.12
CA LYS A 100 -8.58 -14.48 1.43
C LYS A 100 -7.38 -13.53 1.40
N PRO A 101 -7.01 -12.94 2.56
CA PRO A 101 -5.76 -12.22 2.70
C PRO A 101 -4.54 -13.12 2.49
N VAL A 102 -3.56 -12.64 1.73
CA VAL A 102 -2.28 -13.30 1.46
C VAL A 102 -1.12 -12.30 1.51
N MET A 103 0.09 -12.81 1.66
CA MET A 103 1.30 -12.00 1.50
C MET A 103 1.72 -12.00 0.04
N ASP A 104 1.79 -10.82 -0.57
CA ASP A 104 2.20 -10.66 -1.96
C ASP A 104 3.64 -11.17 -2.15
N LYS A 105 3.81 -12.01 -3.18
CA LYS A 105 5.10 -12.59 -3.57
C LYS A 105 6.00 -11.61 -4.32
N ILE A 106 5.44 -10.53 -4.87
CA ILE A 106 6.23 -9.46 -5.50
C ILE A 106 7.12 -8.78 -4.45
N CYS A 107 6.68 -8.67 -3.20
CA CYS A 107 7.51 -8.12 -2.14
C CYS A 107 8.64 -9.09 -1.74
N PRO A 108 9.91 -8.75 -1.97
CA PRO A 108 11.03 -9.64 -1.65
C PRO A 108 11.24 -9.82 -0.15
N TYR A 109 10.66 -8.95 0.68
CA TYR A 109 10.81 -8.94 2.14
C TYR A 109 9.52 -9.33 2.87
N ASN A 110 8.55 -9.96 2.19
CA ASN A 110 7.26 -10.32 2.78
C ASN A 110 7.37 -11.17 4.06
N HIS A 111 8.40 -12.01 4.15
CA HIS A 111 8.69 -12.89 5.28
C HIS A 111 9.24 -12.15 6.53
N GLU A 112 9.65 -10.89 6.41
CA GLU A 112 10.08 -10.03 7.52
C GLU A 112 8.91 -9.32 8.23
N PHE A 113 7.68 -9.47 7.72
CA PHE A 113 6.50 -8.85 8.32
C PHE A 113 5.76 -9.80 9.28
N ASP A 114 5.36 -9.24 10.43
CA ASP A 114 4.44 -9.83 11.40
C ASP A 114 3.03 -9.28 11.15
N VAL A 115 2.19 -10.07 10.47
CA VAL A 115 0.79 -9.75 10.20
C VAL A 115 -0.08 -10.20 11.36
N ARG A 116 -0.96 -9.31 11.81
CA ARG A 116 -1.88 -9.58 12.91
C ARG A 116 -3.34 -9.49 12.49
N LYS A 117 -4.21 -9.94 13.40
CA LYS A 117 -5.67 -9.87 13.19
C LYS A 117 -6.13 -8.44 12.92
N GLU A 118 -5.52 -7.45 13.58
CA GLU A 118 -5.88 -6.05 13.36
C GLU A 118 -5.52 -5.56 11.96
N ASP A 119 -4.45 -6.10 11.36
CA ASP A 119 -4.04 -5.76 9.99
C ASP A 119 -5.02 -6.35 8.97
N ILE A 120 -5.48 -7.58 9.19
CA ILE A 120 -6.52 -8.22 8.37
C ILE A 120 -7.82 -7.40 8.43
N GLN A 121 -8.24 -7.02 9.63
CA GLN A 121 -9.45 -6.18 9.79
C GLN A 121 -9.31 -4.81 9.13
N LYS A 122 -8.10 -4.22 9.10
CA LYS A 122 -7.84 -2.98 8.37
C LYS A 122 -7.94 -3.17 6.87
N LEU A 123 -7.40 -4.28 6.35
CA LEU A 123 -7.53 -4.63 4.93
C LEU A 123 -9.00 -4.79 4.55
N GLU A 124 -9.79 -5.56 5.31
CA GLU A 124 -11.22 -5.75 5.06
C GLU A 124 -11.98 -4.42 5.06
N ARG A 125 -11.72 -3.54 6.04
CA ARG A 125 -12.33 -2.19 6.07
C ARG A 125 -11.93 -1.35 4.87
N LEU A 126 -10.65 -1.37 4.49
CA LEU A 126 -10.16 -0.62 3.33
C LEU A 126 -10.86 -1.09 2.05
N LEU A 127 -11.02 -2.41 1.86
CA LEU A 127 -11.70 -2.95 0.69
C LEU A 127 -13.18 -2.54 0.65
N ALA A 128 -13.88 -2.60 1.78
CA ALA A 128 -15.26 -2.11 1.87
C ALA A 128 -15.38 -0.62 1.50
N GLU A 129 -14.49 0.23 2.03
CA GLU A 129 -14.46 1.67 1.73
C GLU A 129 -14.21 1.98 0.24
N LEU A 130 -13.47 1.11 -0.45
CA LEU A 130 -13.17 1.20 -1.88
C LEU A 130 -14.34 0.71 -2.74
N GLN A 131 -15.03 -0.36 -2.33
CA GLN A 131 -16.18 -0.94 -3.04
C GLN A 131 -17.45 -0.09 -2.98
N GLU A 132 -17.75 0.53 -1.83
CA GLU A 132 -18.95 1.37 -1.64
C GLU A 132 -19.06 2.55 -2.63
N LYS A 133 -17.97 2.89 -3.32
CA LYS A 133 -17.92 4.02 -4.26
C LYS A 133 -17.89 3.58 -5.72
N GLN A 134 -17.92 2.28 -5.96
CA GLN A 134 -18.10 1.67 -7.29
C GLN A 134 -19.60 1.63 -7.67
N SER A 135 -20.51 1.70 -6.71
CA SER A 135 -21.97 1.59 -6.91
C SER A 135 -22.68 2.88 -7.33
N CYS A 136 -21.98 4.01 -7.53
CA CYS A 136 -22.58 5.27 -7.99
C CYS A 136 -22.55 5.42 -9.53
N PHE A 137 -22.42 4.31 -10.26
CA PHE A 137 -22.42 4.26 -11.73
C PHE A 137 -23.48 3.31 -12.33
N THR A 138 -24.49 2.93 -11.54
CA THR A 138 -25.73 2.33 -12.05
C THR A 138 -26.86 3.33 -11.99
#